data_AF-A0AAW6U665-F1
#
_entry.id   AF-A0AAW6U665-F1
#
_cell.length_a   1.000
_cell.length_b   1.000
_cell.length_c   1.000
_cell.angle_alpha   90.00
_cell.angle_beta   90.00
_cell.angle_gamma   90.00
#
_symmetry.space_group_name_H-M   'P 1'
#
loop_
_entity.id
_entity.type
_entity.pdbx_description
1 polymer ?
#
loop_
_entity_poly.entity_id
_entity_poly.type
_entity_poly.pdbx_seq_one_letter_code
_entity_poly.pdbx_strand_id
1 'polypeptide(L)'
;MSTNRTTPWFVLNAPEIGQAFVEFRQVCQKGGVLDRKTKELLMLVMACASRSAYNAEEHVRGALEAGATKEEITEALMIAAGEDAGAQLAWNSQIVSKYLGNGKP
;
A
#
# COMPACT_ATOMS: atom_id res chain seq x y z
N MET A 1 -11.48 -23.31 14.23
CA MET A 1 -12.74 -22.63 13.86
C MET A 1 -12.54 -22.00 12.48
N SER A 2 -13.08 -22.66 11.45
CA SER A 2 -12.94 -22.25 10.05
C SER A 2 -13.75 -20.98 9.81
N THR A 3 -13.09 -19.86 9.53
CA THR A 3 -13.78 -18.64 9.09
C THR A 3 -14.39 -18.89 7.73
N ASN A 4 -15.72 -18.82 7.69
CA ASN A 4 -16.54 -19.03 6.51
C ASN A 4 -16.14 -17.96 5.46
N ARG A 5 -15.41 -18.33 4.41
CA ARG A 5 -15.11 -17.42 3.29
C ARG A 5 -16.36 -17.29 2.44
N THR A 6 -17.19 -16.32 2.76
CA THR A 6 -18.24 -15.86 1.85
C THR A 6 -17.59 -15.30 0.58
N THR A 7 -18.07 -15.73 -0.58
CA THR A 7 -17.68 -15.18 -1.87
C THR A 7 -17.83 -13.66 -1.84
N PRO A 8 -16.79 -12.86 -2.20
CA PRO A 8 -16.88 -11.41 -2.15
C PRO A 8 -18.04 -10.89 -3.00
N TRP A 9 -18.71 -9.83 -2.55
CA TRP A 9 -19.88 -9.27 -3.24
C TRP A 9 -19.60 -8.93 -4.71
N PHE A 10 -18.37 -8.49 -5.03
CA PHE A 10 -17.99 -8.13 -6.39
C PHE A 10 -17.83 -9.36 -7.30
N VAL A 11 -17.53 -10.55 -6.74
CA VAL A 11 -17.57 -11.82 -7.49
C VAL A 11 -19.02 -12.26 -7.70
N LEU A 12 -19.91 -12.03 -6.73
CA LEU A 12 -21.32 -12.38 -6.88
C LEU A 12 -22.03 -11.52 -7.94
N ASN A 13 -21.74 -10.22 -7.96
CA ASN A 13 -22.44 -9.25 -8.81
C ASN A 13 -21.75 -9.03 -10.17
N ALA A 14 -20.45 -9.32 -10.28
CA ALA A 14 -19.70 -9.22 -11.53
C ALA A 14 -18.68 -10.38 -11.64
N PRO A 15 -19.13 -11.61 -11.91
CA PRO A 15 -18.31 -12.81 -11.72
C PRO A 15 -17.02 -12.85 -12.52
N GLU A 16 -17.06 -12.45 -13.80
CA GLU A 16 -15.89 -12.49 -14.68
C GLU A 16 -14.77 -11.56 -14.18
N ILE A 17 -15.06 -10.28 -14.02
CA ILE A 17 -14.08 -9.29 -13.54
C ILE A 17 -13.72 -9.50 -12.07
N GLY A 18 -14.68 -9.92 -11.24
CA GLY A 18 -14.45 -10.16 -9.83
C GLY A 18 -13.51 -11.33 -9.58
N GLN A 19 -13.70 -12.44 -10.29
CA GLN A 19 -12.81 -13.60 -10.19
C GLN A 19 -11.41 -13.26 -10.72
N ALA A 20 -11.32 -12.55 -11.85
CA ALA A 20 -10.04 -12.06 -12.38
C ALA A 20 -9.29 -11.18 -11.35
N PHE A 21 -10.00 -10.31 -10.62
CA PHE A 21 -9.39 -9.49 -9.57
C PHE A 21 -8.88 -10.32 -8.38
N VAL A 22 -9.63 -11.33 -7.93
CA VAL A 22 -9.20 -12.23 -6.84
C VAL A 22 -7.91 -12.95 -7.24
N GLU A 23 -7.86 -13.50 -8.45
CA GLU A 23 -6.68 -14.21 -8.97
C GLU A 23 -5.48 -13.27 -9.10
N PHE A 24 -5.69 -12.09 -9.66
CA PHE A 24 -4.65 -11.05 -9.74
C PHE A 24 -4.08 -10.71 -8.35
N ARG A 25 -4.94 -10.46 -7.35
CA ARG A 25 -4.50 -10.17 -5.97
C ARG A 25 -3.69 -11.32 -5.39
N GLN A 26 -4.12 -12.57 -5.58
CA GLN A 26 -3.39 -13.74 -5.10
C GLN A 26 -2.01 -13.86 -5.74
N VAL A 27 -1.88 -13.61 -7.05
CA VAL A 27 -0.59 -13.63 -7.74
C VAL A 27 0.32 -12.49 -7.25
N CYS A 28 -0.21 -11.30 -7.03
CA CYS A 28 0.53 -10.17 -6.47
C CYS A 28 1.12 -10.49 -5.10
N GLN A 29 0.35 -11.15 -4.22
CA GLN A 29 0.75 -11.51 -2.86
C GLN A 29 1.66 -12.75 -2.78
N LYS A 30 1.59 -13.65 -3.76
CA LYS A 30 2.45 -14.85 -3.79
C LYS A 30 3.92 -14.44 -3.98
N GLY A 31 4.85 -15.12 -3.30
CA GLY A 31 6.29 -14.90 -3.53
C GLY A 31 6.71 -15.12 -4.98
N GLY A 32 7.78 -14.46 -5.42
CA GLY A 32 8.33 -14.55 -6.77
C GLY A 32 9.71 -13.92 -6.84
N VAL A 33 9.94 -13.01 -7.80
CA VAL A 33 11.18 -12.23 -7.88
C VAL A 33 11.42 -11.41 -6.61
N LEU A 34 10.35 -10.82 -6.05
CA LEU A 34 10.34 -10.27 -4.70
C LEU A 34 9.75 -11.31 -3.75
N ASP A 35 10.36 -11.45 -2.58
CA ASP A 35 9.84 -12.32 -1.53
C ASP A 35 8.54 -11.74 -0.94
N ARG A 36 7.86 -12.55 -0.12
CA ARG A 36 6.59 -12.14 0.51
C ARG A 36 6.80 -10.92 1.43
N LYS A 37 7.90 -10.88 2.17
CA LYS A 37 8.19 -9.81 3.13
C LYS A 37 8.31 -8.47 2.41
N THR A 38 9.12 -8.40 1.36
CA THR A 38 9.30 -7.21 0.53
C THR A 38 7.98 -6.75 -0.09
N LYS A 39 7.18 -7.69 -0.59
CA LYS A 39 5.87 -7.36 -1.18
C LYS A 39 4.89 -6.78 -0.16
N GLU A 40 4.81 -7.35 1.04
CA GLU A 40 3.95 -6.84 2.10
C GLU A 40 4.39 -5.46 2.59
N LEU A 41 5.70 -5.21 2.73
CA LEU A 41 6.23 -3.89 3.05
C LEU A 41 5.89 -2.86 1.96
N LEU A 42 6.04 -3.19 0.67
CA LEU A 42 5.65 -2.31 -0.42
C LEU A 42 4.14 -2.02 -0.42
N MET A 43 3.30 -3.04 -0.23
CA MET A 43 1.85 -2.85 -0.14
C MET A 43 1.44 -2.03 1.07
N LEU A 44 2.15 -2.16 2.19
CA LEU A 44 1.97 -1.32 3.38
C LEU A 44 2.27 0.15 3.07
N VAL A 45 3.42 0.45 2.44
CA VAL A 45 3.76 1.82 2.03
C VAL A 45 2.67 2.41 1.14
N MET A 46 2.21 1.65 0.14
CA MET A 46 1.14 2.10 -0.76
C MET A 46 -0.19 2.31 -0.04
N ALA A 47 -0.55 1.44 0.91
CA ALA A 47 -1.76 1.59 1.72
C ALA A 47 -1.72 2.85 2.59
N CYS A 48 -0.56 3.17 3.17
CA CYS A 48 -0.35 4.41 3.92
C CYS A 48 -0.41 5.65 3.03
N ALA A 49 0.27 5.64 1.87
CA ALA A 49 0.22 6.73 0.90
C ALA A 49 -1.22 6.99 0.39
N SER A 50 -2.02 5.93 0.21
CA SER A 50 -3.43 6.03 -0.16
C SER A 50 -4.38 6.28 1.03
N ARG A 51 -3.85 6.47 2.25
CA ARG A 51 -4.61 6.68 3.50
C ARG A 51 -5.66 5.61 3.80
N SER A 52 -5.39 4.36 3.43
CA SER A 52 -6.27 3.22 3.68
C SER A 52 -5.88 2.50 4.96
N ALA A 53 -6.55 2.82 6.07
CA ALA A 53 -6.30 2.18 7.37
C ALA A 53 -6.52 0.66 7.33
N TYR A 54 -7.59 0.22 6.66
CA TYR A 54 -7.91 -1.20 6.51
C TYR A 54 -6.79 -1.97 5.78
N ASN A 55 -6.30 -1.45 4.64
CA ASN A 55 -5.23 -2.12 3.90
C ASN A 55 -3.90 -2.05 4.68
N ALA A 56 -3.65 -0.95 5.39
CA ALA A 56 -2.43 -0.82 6.20
C ALA A 56 -2.40 -1.89 7.31
N GLU A 57 -3.51 -2.11 8.01
CA GLU A 57 -3.61 -3.18 9.01
C GLU A 57 -3.40 -4.57 8.40
N GLU A 58 -4.02 -4.84 7.24
CA GLU A 58 -3.85 -6.11 6.52
C GLU A 58 -2.37 -6.38 6.19
N HIS A 59 -1.68 -5.37 5.65
CA HIS A 59 -0.30 -5.50 5.18
C HIS A 59 0.74 -5.42 6.30
N VAL A 60 0.49 -4.71 7.41
CA VAL A 60 1.32 -4.83 8.63
C VAL A 60 1.30 -6.26 9.13
N ARG A 61 0.11 -6.88 9.25
CA ARG A 61 -0.01 -8.27 9.69
C ARG A 61 0.67 -9.21 8.71
N GLY A 62 0.44 -9.03 7.41
CA GLY A 62 1.07 -9.84 6.36
C GLY A 62 2.60 -9.76 6.40
N ALA A 63 3.16 -8.58 6.63
CA ALA A 63 4.60 -8.37 6.77
C ALA A 63 5.17 -9.09 8.00
N LEU A 64 4.51 -8.98 9.16
CA LEU A 64 4.90 -9.69 10.38
C LEU A 64 4.85 -11.22 10.19
N GLU A 65 3.80 -11.74 9.57
CA GLU A 65 3.69 -13.17 9.23
C GLU A 65 4.78 -13.63 8.26
N ALA A 66 5.27 -12.74 7.39
CA ALA A 66 6.38 -12.99 6.48
C ALA A 66 7.76 -12.83 7.15
N GLY A 67 7.81 -12.53 8.45
CA GLY A 67 9.04 -12.40 9.22
C GLY A 67 9.66 -11.00 9.21
N ALA A 68 8.89 -9.96 8.82
CA ALA A 68 9.35 -8.59 8.97
C ALA A 68 9.56 -8.22 10.43
N THR A 69 10.65 -7.51 10.72
CA THR A 69 10.89 -6.97 12.07
C THR A 69 10.14 -5.66 12.29
N LYS A 70 10.06 -5.22 13.56
CA LYS A 70 9.47 -3.92 13.89
C LYS A 70 10.25 -2.77 13.26
N GLU A 71 11.56 -2.92 13.16
CA GLU A 71 12.48 -1.96 12.56
C GLU A 71 12.21 -1.83 11.06
N GLU A 72 12.09 -2.95 10.34
CA GLU A 72 11.77 -2.94 8.89
C GLU A 72 10.42 -2.29 8.60
N ILE A 73 9.40 -2.59 9.40
CA ILE A 73 8.07 -1.98 9.27
C ILE A 73 8.13 -0.48 9.58
N THR A 74 8.84 -0.09 10.64
CA THR A 74 8.98 1.31 11.03
C THR A 74 9.70 2.10 9.93
N GLU A 75 10.79 1.57 9.38
CA GLU A 75 11.51 2.19 8.27
C GLU A 75 10.61 2.36 7.03
N ALA A 76 9.84 1.34 6.66
CA ALA A 76 8.89 1.43 5.55
C ALA A 76 7.83 2.53 5.78
N LEU A 77 7.29 2.65 6.99
CA LEU A 77 6.33 3.71 7.34
C LEU A 77 6.96 5.11 7.29
N MET A 78 8.22 5.24 7.73
CA MET A 78 8.96 6.50 7.65
C MET A 78 9.27 6.90 6.20
N ILE A 79 9.57 5.93 5.32
CA ILE A 79 9.70 6.16 3.87
C ILE A 79 8.39 6.69 3.31
N ALA A 80 7.25 6.08 3.64
CA ALA A 80 5.93 6.54 3.19
C ALA A 80 5.67 8.00 3.62
N ALA A 81 5.98 8.34 4.87
CA ALA A 81 5.82 9.70 5.38
C ALA A 81 6.74 10.71 4.66
N GLY A 82 7.97 10.33 4.36
CA GLY A 82 8.93 11.15 3.63
C GLY A 82 8.47 11.45 2.20
N GLU A 83 8.00 10.43 1.47
CA GLU A 83 7.49 10.57 0.11
C GLU A 83 6.24 11.46 0.06
N ASP A 84 5.29 11.27 0.98
CA ASP A 84 4.10 12.11 1.11
C ASP A 84 4.46 13.58 1.38
N ALA A 85 5.43 13.83 2.27
CA ALA A 85 5.90 15.17 2.58
C ALA A 85 6.59 15.83 1.37
N GLY A 86 7.45 15.09 0.68
CA GLY A 86 8.12 15.54 -0.55
C GLY A 86 7.11 15.89 -1.65
N ALA A 87 6.11 15.05 -1.87
CA ALA A 87 5.04 15.30 -2.83
C ALA A 87 4.25 16.57 -2.49
N GLN A 88 3.95 16.80 -1.20
CA GLN A 88 3.27 18.02 -0.75
C GLN A 88 4.12 19.28 -0.99
N LEU A 89 5.43 19.22 -0.72
CA LEU A 89 6.34 20.34 -0.97
C LEU A 89 6.45 20.65 -2.47
N ALA A 90 6.56 19.61 -3.30
CA ALA A 90 6.57 19.75 -4.76
C ALA A 90 5.27 20.42 -5.26
N TRP A 91 4.10 20.02 -4.74
CA TRP A 91 2.84 20.69 -5.04
C TRP A 91 2.83 22.16 -4.60
N ASN A 92 3.25 22.44 -3.38
CA ASN A 92 3.32 23.80 -2.83
C ASN A 92 4.27 24.70 -3.64
N SER A 93 5.36 24.16 -4.18
CA SER A 93 6.32 24.92 -4.99
C SER A 93 5.65 25.61 -6.18
N GLN A 94 4.60 25.01 -6.76
CA GLN A 94 3.84 25.62 -7.86
C GLN A 94 3.11 26.90 -7.40
N ILE A 95 2.52 26.87 -6.21
CA ILE A 95 1.84 28.02 -5.62
C ILE A 95 2.85 29.10 -5.21
N VAL A 96 3.93 28.70 -4.53
CA VAL A 96 4.99 29.62 -4.09
C VAL A 96 5.66 30.28 -5.30
N SER A 97 5.96 29.53 -6.36
CA SER A 97 6.50 30.09 -7.60
C SER A 97 5.54 31.11 -8.22
N LYS A 98 4.25 30.77 -8.30
CA LYS A 98 3.23 31.64 -8.91
C LYS A 98 3.01 32.96 -8.17
N TYR A 99 3.02 32.96 -6.84
CA TYR A 99 2.63 34.12 -6.03
C TYR A 99 3.77 34.80 -5.28
N LEU A 100 4.87 34.08 -4.99
CA LEU A 100 5.96 34.54 -4.14
C LEU A 100 7.33 34.58 -4.85
N GLY A 101 7.42 34.12 -6.12
CA GLY A 101 8.58 34.31 -7.00
C GLY A 101 9.82 33.44 -6.74
N ASN A 102 9.90 32.77 -5.57
CA ASN A 102 11.12 32.05 -5.13
C ASN A 102 10.91 30.56 -4.81
N GLY A 103 9.78 29.96 -5.18
CA GLY A 103 9.47 28.57 -4.88
C GLY A 103 10.22 27.61 -5.79
N LYS A 104 11.46 27.25 -5.48
CA LYS A 104 12.04 26.01 -6.00
C LYS A 104 11.52 24.83 -5.17
N PRO A 105 11.16 23.71 -5.81
CA PRO A 105 10.80 22.48 -5.11
C PRO A 105 11.96 21.97 -4.23
#